data_AF-A0A3T1MG72-F1
#
_entry.id   AF-A0A3T1MG72-F1
#
_cell.length_a   1.000
_cell.length_b   1.000
_cell.length_c   1.000
_cell.angle_alpha   90.00
_cell.angle_beta   90.00
_cell.angle_gamma   90.00
#
_symmetry.space_group_name_H-M   'P 1'
#
loop_
_entity.id
_entity.type
_entity.pdbx_description
1 polymer ?
#
loop_
_entity_poly.entity_id
_entity_poly.type
_entity_poly.pdbx_seq_one_letter_code
_entity_poly.pdbx_strand_id
1 'polypeptide(L)'
;MEVSDDLLKKFKERMHISHNSEDSNLKELLSFSIADLQEKCGLFNVDEHFRARELVIERTRYAYNDSIEFFNENFQSQITSLGFSLYLVESGESDEVSV
;
A
#
# COMPACT_ATOMS: atom_id res chain seq x y z
N MET A 1 13.96 -0.22 -2.30
CA MET A 1 13.03 -1.11 -3.03
C MET A 1 12.76 -0.50 -4.38
N GLU A 2 12.74 -1.30 -5.45
CA GLU A 2 12.36 -0.82 -6.77
C GLU A 2 10.84 -0.93 -6.94
N VAL A 3 10.16 0.17 -7.27
CA VAL A 3 8.71 0.20 -7.50
C VAL A 3 8.41 -0.18 -8.94
N SER A 4 7.50 -1.14 -9.13
CA SER A 4 7.10 -1.63 -10.45
C SER A 4 6.40 -0.55 -11.28
N ASP A 5 6.59 -0.58 -12.60
CA ASP A 5 5.90 0.34 -13.52
C ASP A 5 4.38 0.14 -13.52
N ASP A 6 3.92 -1.08 -13.24
CA ASP A 6 2.49 -1.38 -13.08
C ASP A 6 1.89 -0.70 -11.84
N LEU A 7 2.59 -0.72 -10.70
CA LEU A 7 2.14 -0.01 -9.50
C LEU A 7 2.15 1.51 -9.72
N LEU A 8 3.18 2.05 -10.36
CA LEU A 8 3.22 3.45 -10.76
C LEU A 8 2.03 3.81 -11.66
N LYS A 9 1.74 2.98 -12.67
CA LYS A 9 0.61 3.20 -13.59
C LYS A 9 -0.72 3.23 -12.83
N LYS A 10 -0.95 2.26 -11.93
CA LYS A 10 -2.17 2.22 -11.09
C LYS A 10 -2.31 3.47 -10.22
N PHE A 11 -1.22 3.94 -9.63
CA PHE A 11 -1.24 5.18 -8.85
C PHE A 11 -1.55 6.40 -9.72
N LYS A 12 -0.93 6.52 -10.90
CA LYS A 12 -1.19 7.61 -11.85
C LYS A 12 -2.64 7.61 -12.33
N GLU A 13 -3.21 6.44 -12.62
CA GLU A 13 -4.62 6.30 -12.97
C GLU A 13 -5.54 6.74 -11.82
N ARG A 14 -5.22 6.36 -10.57
CA ARG A 14 -5.95 6.78 -9.36
C ARG A 14 -5.95 8.30 -9.18
N MET A 15 -4.84 8.95 -9.55
CA MET A 15 -4.62 10.39 -9.39
C MET A 15 -4.98 11.21 -10.64
N HIS A 16 -5.42 10.57 -11.72
CA HIS A 16 -5.64 11.19 -13.02
C HIS A 16 -4.41 11.90 -13.61
N ILE A 17 -3.21 11.36 -13.34
CA ILE A 17 -1.94 11.87 -13.88
C ILE A 17 -1.63 11.15 -15.21
N SER A 18 -1.49 11.91 -16.29
CA SER A 18 -1.25 11.36 -17.64
C SER A 18 0.18 11.57 -18.16
N HIS A 19 1.01 12.33 -17.47
CA HIS A 19 2.38 12.66 -17.87
C HIS A 19 3.44 11.93 -17.03
N ASN A 20 4.69 11.96 -17.47
CA ASN A 20 5.79 11.21 -16.84
C ASN A 20 6.82 12.11 -16.12
N SER A 21 6.61 13.43 -16.07
CA SER A 21 7.58 14.39 -15.51
C SER A 21 7.85 14.20 -14.01
N GLU A 22 6.96 13.53 -13.30
CA GLU A 22 7.04 13.30 -11.86
C GLU A 22 7.21 11.82 -11.49
N ASP A 23 7.41 10.92 -12.47
CA ASP A 23 7.44 9.47 -12.22
C ASP A 23 8.48 9.06 -11.16
N SER A 24 9.63 9.74 -11.12
CA SER A 24 10.65 9.48 -10.10
C SER A 24 10.16 9.82 -8.70
N ASN A 25 9.50 10.97 -8.53
CA ASN A 25 8.92 11.40 -7.25
C ASN A 25 7.77 10.47 -6.84
N LEU A 26 6.89 10.11 -7.78
CA LEU A 26 5.78 9.19 -7.50
C LEU A 26 6.28 7.80 -7.04
N LYS A 27 7.32 7.28 -7.69
CA LYS A 27 7.97 6.02 -7.27
C LYS A 27 8.59 6.14 -5.88
N GLU A 28 9.21 7.28 -5.56
CA GLU A 28 9.76 7.52 -4.22
C GLU A 28 8.65 7.51 -3.14
N LEU A 29 7.55 8.24 -3.36
CA LEU A 29 6.40 8.25 -2.45
C LEU A 29 5.75 6.85 -2.30
N LEU A 30 5.64 6.09 -3.40
CA LEU A 30 5.18 4.69 -3.35
C LEU A 30 6.12 3.83 -2.51
N SER A 31 7.43 3.99 -2.65
CA SER A 31 8.41 3.23 -1.88
C SER A 31 8.33 3.51 -0.37
N PHE A 32 8.09 4.77 0.02
CA PHE A 32 7.87 5.15 1.42
C PHE A 32 6.58 4.55 1.98
N SER A 33 5.52 4.51 1.18
CA SER A 33 4.26 3.88 1.59
C SER A 33 4.37 2.37 1.75
N ILE A 34 5.12 1.69 0.89
CA ILE A 34 5.39 0.26 1.03
C ILE A 34 6.19 0.00 2.31
N ALA A 35 7.28 0.74 2.53
CA ALA A 35 8.15 0.56 3.70
C ALA A 35 7.39 0.76 5.01
N ASP A 36 6.61 1.84 5.12
CA ASP A 36 5.82 2.16 6.33
C ASP A 36 4.76 1.10 6.63
N LEU A 37 4.05 0.60 5.61
CA LEU A 37 3.05 -0.45 5.80
C LEU A 37 3.69 -1.80 6.11
N GLN A 38 4.85 -2.12 5.52
CA GLN A 38 5.58 -3.35 5.84
C GLN A 38 6.11 -3.33 7.27
N GLU A 39 6.58 -2.18 7.75
CA GLU A 39 7.01 -1.99 9.14
C GLU A 39 5.84 -2.19 10.13
N LYS A 40 4.64 -1.70 9.79
CA LYS A 40 3.46 -1.77 10.67
C LYS A 40 2.75 -3.12 10.64
N CYS A 41 2.68 -3.77 9.48
CA CYS A 41 1.78 -4.90 9.25
C CYS A 41 2.50 -6.22 9.01
N GLY A 42 3.81 -6.21 8.74
CA GLY A 42 4.56 -7.38 8.29
C GLY A 42 4.87 -7.33 6.79
N LEU A 43 5.73 -8.25 6.34
CA LEU A 43 6.18 -8.27 4.95
C LEU A 43 5.05 -8.68 4.01
N PHE A 44 4.95 -7.99 2.88
CA PHE A 44 4.02 -8.34 1.81
C PHE A 44 4.62 -8.01 0.44
N ASN A 45 4.18 -8.75 -0.58
CA ASN A 45 4.40 -8.37 -1.97
C ASN A 45 3.22 -7.49 -2.44
N VAL A 46 3.51 -6.23 -2.77
CA VAL A 46 2.50 -5.24 -3.20
C VAL A 46 1.85 -5.60 -4.55
N ASP A 47 2.55 -6.35 -5.40
CA ASP A 47 2.02 -6.77 -6.70
C ASP A 47 1.05 -7.96 -6.57
N GLU A 48 1.16 -8.74 -5.48
CA GLU A 48 0.35 -9.93 -5.24
C GLU A 48 -0.78 -9.70 -4.21
N HIS A 49 -0.54 -8.87 -3.19
CA HIS A 49 -1.46 -8.68 -2.07
C HIS A 49 -2.41 -7.49 -2.29
N PHE A 50 -3.59 -7.74 -2.85
CA PHE A 50 -4.58 -6.73 -3.23
C PHE A 50 -4.87 -5.69 -2.13
N ARG A 51 -5.08 -6.12 -0.88
CA ARG A 51 -5.42 -5.23 0.24
C ARG A 51 -4.22 -4.37 0.67
N ALA A 52 -3.00 -4.87 0.49
CA ALA A 52 -1.79 -4.11 0.80
C ALA A 52 -1.53 -3.06 -0.28
N ARG A 53 -1.73 -3.43 -1.56
CA ARG A 53 -1.66 -2.50 -2.69
C ARG A 53 -2.60 -1.32 -2.55
N GLU A 54 -3.85 -1.57 -2.15
CA GLU A 54 -4.82 -0.50 -1.94
C GLU A 54 -4.35 0.49 -0.87
N LEU A 55 -3.86 -0.01 0.27
CA LEU A 55 -3.34 0.83 1.34
C LEU A 55 -2.08 1.61 0.92
N VAL A 56 -1.19 1.00 0.14
CA VAL A 56 -0.02 1.70 -0.43
C VAL A 56 -0.46 2.85 -1.32
N ILE A 57 -1.41 2.61 -2.23
CA ILE A 57 -1.94 3.64 -3.14
C ILE A 57 -2.59 4.77 -2.35
N GLU A 58 -3.43 4.46 -1.36
CA GLU A 58 -4.10 5.49 -0.56
C GLU A 58 -3.13 6.27 0.32
N ARG A 59 -2.14 5.61 0.94
CA ARG A 59 -1.11 6.32 1.71
C ARG A 59 -0.29 7.25 0.83
N THR A 60 0.09 6.80 -0.36
CA THR A 60 0.80 7.63 -1.34
C THR A 60 -0.07 8.79 -1.81
N ARG A 61 -1.39 8.60 -1.96
CA ARG A 61 -2.32 9.69 -2.27
C ARG A 61 -2.36 10.75 -1.16
N TYR A 62 -2.34 10.33 0.10
CA TYR A 62 -2.28 11.27 1.22
C TYR A 62 -0.95 12.02 1.25
N ALA A 63 0.18 11.32 1.05
CA ALA A 63 1.50 11.96 0.96
C ALA A 63 1.61 12.95 -0.20
N TYR A 64 1.10 12.59 -1.38
CA TYR A 64 1.09 13.45 -2.56
C TYR A 64 0.25 14.72 -2.37
N ASN A 65 -0.84 14.64 -1.59
CA ASN A 65 -1.73 15.77 -1.31
C ASN A 65 -1.40 16.47 0.02
N ASP A 66 -0.18 16.34 0.54
CA ASP A 66 0.28 16.98 1.79
C ASP A 66 -0.69 16.75 2.98
N SER A 67 -1.22 15.53 3.07
CA SER A 67 -2.25 15.15 4.05
C SER A 67 -1.89 13.87 4.81
N ILE A 68 -0.62 13.46 4.79
CA ILE A 68 -0.15 12.15 5.32
C ILE A 68 -0.49 11.92 6.79
N GLU A 69 -0.57 12.98 7.59
CA GLU A 69 -0.90 12.95 9.00
C GLU A 69 -2.27 12.32 9.29
N PHE A 70 -3.21 12.40 8.34
CA PHE A 70 -4.57 11.86 8.50
C PHE A 70 -4.70 10.39 8.08
N PHE A 71 -3.66 9.82 7.44
CA PHE A 71 -3.76 8.47 6.87
C PHE A 71 -4.01 7.39 7.92
N ASN A 72 -3.20 7.38 9.00
CA ASN A 72 -3.28 6.33 10.01
C ASN A 72 -4.65 6.31 10.71
N GLU A 73 -5.25 7.49 10.94
CA GLU A 73 -6.58 7.61 11.54
C GLU A 73 -7.66 7.11 10.57
N ASN A 74 -7.66 7.63 9.33
CA ASN A 74 -8.71 7.32 8.36
C ASN A 74 -8.70 5.85 7.90
N PHE A 75 -7.54 5.19 7.93
CA PHE A 75 -7.37 3.80 7.51
C PHE A 75 -7.05 2.84 8.67
N GLN A 76 -7.27 3.25 9.92
CA GLN A 76 -6.90 2.46 11.10
C GLN A 76 -7.44 1.02 11.04
N SER A 77 -8.71 0.87 10.68
CA SER A 77 -9.37 -0.45 10.62
C SER A 77 -8.76 -1.36 9.54
N GLN A 78 -8.39 -0.79 8.40
CA GLN A 78 -7.80 -1.50 7.26
C GLN A 78 -6.36 -1.90 7.55
N ILE A 79 -5.58 -1.00 8.16
CA ILE A 79 -4.19 -1.28 8.61
C ILE A 79 -4.20 -2.42 9.63
N THR A 80 -5.08 -2.34 10.62
CA THR A 80 -5.25 -3.40 11.64
C THR A 80 -5.61 -4.73 10.99
N SER A 81 -6.59 -4.73 10.08
CA SER A 81 -7.02 -5.93 9.36
C SER A 81 -5.93 -6.53 8.48
N LEU A 82 -5.09 -5.69 7.85
CA LEU A 82 -3.95 -6.15 7.07
C LEU A 82 -2.92 -6.85 7.96
N GLY A 83 -2.55 -6.22 9.08
CA GLY A 83 -1.60 -6.80 10.03
C GLY A 83 -2.04 -8.17 10.54
N PHE A 84 -3.31 -8.31 10.94
CA PHE A 84 -3.86 -9.62 11.32
C PHE A 84 -3.81 -10.63 10.17
N SER A 85 -4.16 -10.24 8.95
CA SER A 85 -4.13 -11.17 7.81
C SER A 85 -2.72 -11.66 7.48
N LEU A 86 -1.71 -10.79 7.56
CA LEU A 86 -0.32 -11.17 7.29
C LEU A 86 0.24 -12.06 8.41
N TYR A 87 -0.08 -11.75 9.67
CA TYR A 87 0.29 -12.57 10.82
C TYR A 87 -0.24 -14.01 10.71
N LEU A 88 -1.52 -14.20 10.34
CA LEU A 88 -2.11 -15.53 10.17
C LEU A 88 -1.41 -16.32 9.05
N VAL A 89 -1.09 -15.67 7.94
CA VAL A 89 -0.35 -16.28 6.82
C VAL A 89 1.05 -16.71 7.26
N GLU A 90 1.80 -15.86 7.97
CA GLU A 90 3.12 -16.21 8.50
C GLU A 90 3.07 -17.35 9.54
N SER A 91 1.99 -17.44 10.31
CA SER A 91 1.83 -18.43 11.37
C SER A 91 1.39 -19.81 10.87
N GLY A 92 1.07 -19.95 9.57
CA GLY A 92 0.53 -21.19 9.00
C GLY A 92 -0.92 -21.48 9.39
N GLU A 93 -1.60 -20.53 10.05
CA GLU A 93 -3.01 -20.58 10.41
C GLU A 93 -3.86 -19.98 9.27
N SER A 94 -3.76 -20.57 8.08
CA SER A 94 -4.69 -20.26 6.99
C SER A 94 -5.97 -21.08 7.19
N ASP A 95 -6.85 -20.60 8.05
CA ASP A 95 -8.13 -21.26 8.31
C ASP A 95 -9.02 -21.31 7.07
N GLU A 96 -9.49 -22.52 6.79
CA GLU A 96 -10.71 -22.82 6.07
C GLU A 96 -11.85 -21.91 6.56
N VAL A 97 -12.25 -20.93 5.76
CA VAL A 97 -13.61 -20.37 5.85
C VAL A 97 -14.32 -20.69 4.55
N SER A 98 -14.67 -21.97 4.44
CA SER A 98 -15.74 -22.43 3.56
C SER A 98 -17.06 -22.18 4.28
N VAL A 99 -17.71 -21.05 4.01
CA VAL A 99 -19.18 -20.90 4.18
C VAL A 99 -19.72 -20.07 3.02
#